data_AF-C8NF83-F1
#
_entry.id   AF-C8NF83-F1
#
_cell.length_a   1.000
_cell.length_b   1.000
_cell.length_c   1.000
_cell.angle_alpha   90.00
_cell.angle_beta   90.00
_cell.angle_gamma   90.00
#
_symmetry.space_group_name_H-M   'P 1'
#
loop_
_entity.id
_entity.type
_entity.pdbx_description
1 polymer ?
#
loop_
_entity_poly.entity_id
_entity_poly.type
_entity_poly.pdbx_seq_one_letter_code
_entity_poly.pdbx_strand_id
1 'polypeptide(L)' 'YNLITKYTDKKGSTIVALLNEGVYSWHSGKGVNEGNIWGDYFYLEALMRKNKDWEMYW' A
#
# COMPACT_ATOMS: atom_id res chain seq x y z
N TYR A 1 -4.89 14.34 -8.23
CA TYR A 1 -5.23 12.93 -7.93
C TYR A 1 -4.09 12.35 -7.11
N ASN A 2 -4.35 11.62 -6.03
CA ASN A 2 -3.31 11.01 -5.20
C ASN A 2 -3.73 9.62 -4.70
N LEU A 3 -2.79 8.90 -4.08
CA LEU A 3 -3.03 7.54 -3.57
C LEU A 3 -4.13 7.50 -2.50
N ILE A 4 -4.12 8.49 -1.60
CA ILE A 4 -5.04 8.59 -0.45
C ILE A 4 -6.51 8.58 -0.88
N THR A 5 -6.85 9.23 -1.99
CA THR A 5 -8.27 9.38 -2.40
C THR A 5 -8.75 8.34 -3.39
N LYS A 6 -7.89 7.42 -3.84
CA LYS A 6 -8.21 6.51 -4.95
C LYS A 6 -7.97 5.04 -4.68
N TYR A 7 -7.06 4.70 -3.77
CA TYR A 7 -6.58 3.33 -3.63
C TYR A 7 -6.69 2.79 -2.20
N THR A 8 -7.29 3.51 -1.26
CA THR A 8 -7.33 3.14 0.17
C THR A 8 -8.70 2.62 0.63
N ASP A 9 -9.58 2.26 -0.31
CA ASP A 9 -10.88 1.69 0.04
C ASP A 9 -10.71 0.39 0.81
N LYS A 10 -11.56 0.16 1.82
CA LYS A 10 -11.52 -1.08 2.60
C LYS A 10 -12.14 -2.23 1.79
N LYS A 11 -11.34 -2.93 1.01
CA LYS A 11 -11.74 -4.10 0.21
C LYS A 11 -11.47 -5.39 1.00
N GLY A 12 -12.40 -5.82 1.86
CA GLY A 12 -12.30 -7.08 2.61
C GLY A 12 -13.07 -7.07 3.94
N SER A 13 -13.51 -8.25 4.42
CA SER A 13 -14.24 -8.41 5.69
C SER A 13 -13.35 -8.77 6.88
N THR A 14 -12.11 -9.21 6.64
CA THR A 14 -11.20 -9.69 7.70
C THR A 14 -9.80 -9.09 7.56
N ILE A 15 -9.17 -9.28 6.40
CA ILE A 15 -7.85 -8.70 6.09
C ILE A 15 -8.08 -7.57 5.10
N VAL A 16 -7.51 -6.40 5.38
CA VAL A 16 -7.66 -5.19 4.58
C VAL A 16 -6.27 -4.58 4.36
N ALA A 17 -5.91 -4.38 3.11
CA ALA A 17 -4.69 -3.66 2.75
C ALA A 17 -4.86 -2.14 2.95
N LEU A 18 -3.77 -1.45 3.23
CA LEU A 18 -3.76 0.02 3.28
C LEU A 18 -3.82 0.63 1.87
N LEU A 19 -3.17 -0.02 0.91
CA LEU A 19 -3.11 0.37 -0.49
C LEU A 19 -3.49 -0.80 -1.40
N ASN A 20 -4.53 -0.60 -2.21
CA ASN A 20 -5.04 -1.59 -3.15
C ASN A 20 -4.40 -1.48 -4.54
N GLU A 21 -4.74 -2.44 -5.41
CA GLU A 21 -4.41 -2.44 -6.85
C GLU A 21 -2.91 -2.57 -7.14
N GLY A 22 -2.19 -3.21 -6.22
CA GLY A 22 -0.82 -3.64 -6.43
C GLY A 22 -0.73 -4.90 -7.30
N VAL A 23 0.48 -5.17 -7.79
CA VAL A 23 0.81 -6.38 -8.55
C VAL A 23 2.08 -6.99 -7.97
N TYR A 24 1.98 -8.21 -7.42
CA TYR A 24 3.15 -8.93 -6.92
C TYR A 24 3.90 -9.64 -8.04
N SER A 25 3.25 -10.55 -8.76
CA SER A 25 3.87 -11.29 -9.85
C SER A 25 2.85 -11.65 -10.92
N TRP A 26 2.83 -10.81 -11.96
CA TRP A 26 1.87 -10.88 -13.06
C TRP A 26 1.94 -12.21 -13.82
N HIS A 27 3.14 -12.63 -14.23
CA HIS A 27 3.33 -13.86 -15.01
C HIS A 27 2.91 -15.13 -14.25
N SER A 28 2.96 -15.12 -12.92
CA SER A 28 2.50 -16.23 -12.10
C SER A 28 1.05 -16.08 -11.62
N GLY A 29 0.35 -15.00 -12.00
CA GLY A 29 -1.01 -14.70 -11.53
C GLY A 29 -1.14 -14.49 -10.02
N LYS A 30 -0.05 -14.14 -9.33
CA LYS A 30 -0.04 -14.01 -7.86
C LYS A 30 -0.13 -12.54 -7.47
N GLY A 31 -1.10 -12.21 -6.61
CA GLY A 31 -1.28 -10.87 -6.05
C GLY A 31 -1.47 -9.81 -7.12
N VAL A 32 -2.30 -10.07 -8.14
CA VAL A 32 -2.60 -9.14 -9.23
C VAL A 32 -3.88 -8.38 -8.88
N ASN A 33 -3.82 -7.05 -8.90
CA ASN A 33 -4.91 -6.17 -8.48
C ASN A 33 -5.31 -6.38 -7.02
N GLU A 34 -4.33 -6.66 -6.16
CA GLU A 34 -4.47 -6.91 -4.73
C GLU A 34 -3.56 -5.99 -3.93
N GLY A 35 -3.82 -5.84 -2.64
CA GLY A 35 -2.86 -5.21 -1.74
C GLY A 35 -1.63 -6.09 -1.52
N ASN A 36 -0.51 -5.49 -1.16
CA ASN A 36 0.70 -6.21 -0.79
C ASN A 36 1.47 -5.49 0.30
N ILE A 37 2.24 -6.25 1.09
CA ILE A 37 2.80 -5.75 2.34
C ILE A 37 3.89 -4.67 2.13
N TRP A 38 4.68 -4.76 1.06
CA TRP A 38 5.67 -3.73 0.75
C TRP A 38 5.02 -2.43 0.28
N GLY A 39 3.93 -2.51 -0.50
CA GLY A 39 3.12 -1.36 -0.89
C GLY A 39 2.53 -0.64 0.31
N ASP A 40 1.94 -1.39 1.25
CA ASP A 40 1.41 -0.85 2.51
C ASP A 40 2.50 -0.18 3.35
N TYR A 41 3.66 -0.82 3.44
CA TYR A 41 4.81 -0.29 4.16
C TYR A 41 5.26 1.06 3.58
N PHE A 42 5.56 1.13 2.28
CA PHE A 42 6.07 2.35 1.67
C PHE A 42 5.01 3.45 1.57
N TYR A 43 3.74 3.06 1.44
CA TYR A 43 2.63 4.00 1.54
C TYR A 43 2.59 4.68 2.91
N LEU A 44 2.66 3.89 3.99
CA LEU A 44 2.68 4.43 5.34
C LEU A 44 3.96 5.24 5.60
N GLU A 45 5.12 4.77 5.15
CA GLU A 45 6.38 5.51 5.29
C GLU A 45 6.30 6.89 4.62
N ALA A 46 5.73 6.98 3.40
CA ALA A 46 5.53 8.24 2.71
C ALA A 46 4.62 9.20 3.49
N LEU A 47 3.55 8.68 4.11
CA LEU A 47 2.69 9.47 4.99
C LEU A 47 3.45 9.94 6.25
N MET A 48 4.28 9.09 6.84
CA MET A 48 5.06 9.45 8.03
C MET A 48 6.09 10.53 7.71
N ARG A 49 6.88 10.38 6.64
CA ARG A 49 7.84 11.38 6.15
C ARG A 49 7.19 12.73 5.84
N LYS A 50 5.93 12.72 5.40
CA LYS A 50 5.17 13.95 5.17
C LYS A 50 4.70 14.62 6.47
N ASN A 51 4.35 13.83 7.49
CA ASN A 51 3.72 14.34 8.71
C ASN A 51 4.73 14.68 9.83
N LYS A 52 5.92 14.11 9.80
CA LYS A 52 6.97 14.36 10.80
C LYS A 52 8.35 14.23 10.20
N ASP A 53 9.34 14.85 10.85
CA ASP A 53 10.74 14.57 10.56
C ASP A 53 11.03 13.11 10.95
N TRP A 54 11.28 12.29 9.93
CA TRP A 54 11.31 10.84 10.05
C TRP A 54 12.75 10.35 10.08
N GLU A 55 13.17 9.78 11.20
CA GLU A 55 14.41 9.02 11.28
C GLU A 55 14.26 7.73 10.45
N MET A 56 15.06 7.62 9.39
CA MET A 56 14.97 6.49 8.47
C MET A 56 15.53 5.22 9.13
N TYR A 57 14.88 4.09 8.89
CA TYR A 57 15.40 2.79 9.32
C TYR A 57 16.56 2.29 8.45
N TRP A 58 16.78 2.94 7.30
CA TRP A 58 17.78 2.65 6.28
C TRP A 58 18.55 3.90 5.91
#